data_AF-K5VYF3-F1
#
_entry.id   AF-K5VYF3-F1
#
_cell.length_a   1.000
_cell.length_b   1.000
_cell.length_c   1.000
_cell.angle_alpha   90.00
_cell.angle_beta   90.00
_cell.angle_gamma   90.00
#
_symmetry.space_group_name_H-M   'P 1'
#
loop_
_entity.id
_entity.type
_entity.pdbx_description
1 polymer ?
#
loop_
_entity_poly.entity_id
_entity_poly.type
_entity_poly.pdbx_seq_one_letter_code
_entity_poly.pdbx_strand_id
1 'polypeptide(L)'
;KKPRDCVGCRALIAGDAVRLICGHFFEKPCLVSMVRTCLSSESLFPPKCCDQPIPKAAFEPLMDAALATLYAEKSMEYGTLERVYCARAACRRFLGPQAKGIHHVYTCPAPGCGTRTCSRCKIEVKKAVLHACRPD
;
A
#
# COMPACT_ATOMS: atom_id res chain seq x y z
N LYS A 1 -2.47 35.33 17.52
CA LYS A 1 -1.95 34.36 16.52
C LYS A 1 -3.03 34.14 15.48
N LYS A 2 -2.74 34.22 14.17
CA LYS A 2 -3.73 33.88 13.11
C LYS A 2 -4.13 32.40 13.27
N PRO A 3 -5.42 32.04 13.20
CA PRO A 3 -5.82 30.64 13.21
C PRO A 3 -5.30 29.95 11.94
N ARG A 4 -5.04 28.64 12.04
CA ARG A 4 -4.50 27.84 10.94
C ARG A 4 -5.65 27.03 10.37
N ASP A 5 -5.87 27.09 9.07
CA ASP A 5 -6.89 26.29 8.40
C ASP A 5 -6.32 24.93 8.00
N CYS A 6 -7.10 23.88 8.22
CA CYS A 6 -6.77 22.54 7.75
C CYS A 6 -7.07 22.42 6.26
N VAL A 7 -6.10 22.03 5.44
CA VAL A 7 -6.32 21.86 4.01
C VAL A 7 -7.25 20.69 3.69
N GLY A 8 -7.28 19.67 4.54
CA GLY A 8 -8.13 18.48 4.34
C GLY A 8 -9.63 18.75 4.51
N CYS A 9 -10.03 19.43 5.58
CA CYS A 9 -11.44 19.67 5.91
C CYS A 9 -11.89 21.14 5.75
N ARG A 10 -10.95 22.06 5.51
CA ARG A 10 -11.18 23.52 5.43
C ARG A 10 -11.72 24.16 6.72
N ALA A 11 -11.62 23.46 7.86
CA ALA A 11 -11.98 23.99 9.17
C ALA A 11 -10.77 24.61 9.90
N LEU A 12 -11.07 25.48 10.87
CA LEU A 12 -10.07 26.08 11.75
C LEU A 12 -9.50 24.99 12.67
N ILE A 13 -8.17 24.93 12.77
CA ILE A 13 -7.49 24.00 13.68
C ILE A 13 -7.47 24.62 15.09
N ALA A 14 -8.24 24.03 16.00
CA ALA A 14 -8.33 24.48 17.39
C ALA A 14 -7.16 24.00 18.28
N GLY A 15 -6.38 23.00 17.83
CA GLY A 15 -5.33 22.36 18.62
C GLY A 15 -4.04 22.07 17.84
N ASP A 16 -3.44 20.90 18.08
CA ASP A 16 -2.22 20.47 17.40
C ASP A 16 -2.43 20.27 15.90
N ALA A 17 -1.56 20.90 15.12
CA ALA A 17 -1.54 20.83 13.66
C ALA A 17 -0.24 20.20 13.18
N VAL A 18 -0.33 19.38 12.14
CA VAL A 18 0.85 18.94 11.38
C VAL A 18 1.13 19.96 10.30
N ARG A 19 2.30 20.59 10.35
CA ARG A 19 2.80 21.47 9.28
C ARG A 19 3.60 20.65 8.29
N LEU A 20 3.20 20.68 7.03
CA LEU A 20 3.90 20.02 5.94
C LEU A 20 5.02 20.89 5.37
N ILE A 21 5.92 20.28 4.60
CA ILE A 21 7.05 20.96 3.94
C ILE A 21 6.59 22.08 2.99
N CYS A 22 5.44 21.91 2.34
CA CYS A 22 4.83 22.90 1.47
C CYS A 22 4.21 24.09 2.24
N GLY A 23 4.24 24.08 3.58
CA GLY A 23 3.73 25.15 4.43
C GLY A 23 2.28 25.00 4.87
N HIS A 24 1.51 24.09 4.25
CA HIS A 24 0.13 23.81 4.63
C HIS A 24 0.00 23.08 5.97
N PHE A 25 -1.15 23.25 6.62
CA PHE A 25 -1.49 22.62 7.89
C PHE A 25 -2.60 21.59 7.73
N PHE A 26 -2.51 20.52 8.51
CA PHE A 26 -3.53 19.49 8.63
C PHE A 26 -3.84 19.22 10.09
N GLU A 27 -5.12 18.98 10.39
CA GLU A 27 -5.49 18.22 11.59
C GLU A 27 -4.99 16.79 11.45
N LYS A 28 -4.54 16.19 12.57
CA LYS A 28 -4.12 14.78 12.64
C LYS A 28 -5.13 13.81 11.98
N PRO A 29 -6.44 13.85 12.31
CA PRO A 29 -7.41 12.95 11.68
C PRO A 29 -7.55 13.17 10.16
N CYS A 30 -7.46 14.41 9.69
CA CYS A 30 -7.49 14.71 8.25
C CYS A 30 -6.27 14.13 7.53
N LEU A 31 -5.07 14.24 8.15
CA LEU A 31 -3.86 13.66 7.59
C LEU A 31 -3.94 12.13 7.50
N VAL A 32 -4.44 11.48 8.55
CA VAL A 32 -4.66 10.01 8.58
C VAL A 32 -5.70 9.58 7.54
N SER A 33 -6.79 10.34 7.37
CA SER A 33 -7.82 10.06 6.36
C SER A 33 -7.26 10.16 4.94
N MET A 34 -6.40 11.15 4.68
CA MET A 34 -5.71 11.25 3.40
C MET A 34 -4.79 10.05 3.15
N VAL A 35 -4.02 9.59 4.16
CA VAL A 35 -3.22 8.37 4.03
C VAL A 35 -4.09 7.17 3.67
N ARG A 36 -5.22 6.96 4.35
CA ARG A 36 -6.17 5.89 4.02
C ARG A 36 -6.65 5.96 2.58
N THR A 37 -6.96 7.15 2.09
CA THR A 37 -7.40 7.38 0.71
C THR A 37 -6.32 7.00 -0.30
N CYS A 38 -5.06 7.36 -0.02
CA CYS A 38 -3.92 7.02 -0.87
C CYS A 38 -3.69 5.49 -0.98
N LEU A 39 -4.10 4.72 0.02
CA LEU A 39 -3.95 3.25 0.00
C LEU A 39 -4.92 2.57 -0.97
N SER A 40 -6.03 3.22 -1.31
CA SER A 40 -7.06 2.68 -2.20
C SER A 40 -6.70 2.75 -3.69
N SER A 41 -5.77 3.61 -4.09
CA SER A 41 -5.35 3.76 -5.49
C SER A 41 -3.85 4.04 -5.60
N GLU A 42 -3.17 3.27 -6.45
CA GLU A 42 -1.75 3.48 -6.78
C GLU A 42 -1.49 4.89 -7.32
N SER A 43 -2.43 5.48 -8.08
CA SER A 43 -2.32 6.83 -8.63
C SER A 43 -2.27 7.94 -7.57
N LEU A 44 -2.74 7.64 -6.36
CA LEU A 44 -2.78 8.56 -5.22
C LEU A 44 -1.61 8.30 -4.25
N PHE A 45 -0.82 7.26 -4.50
CA PHE A 45 0.31 6.88 -3.66
C PHE A 45 1.62 7.39 -4.28
N PRO A 46 2.57 7.92 -3.48
CA PRO A 46 2.47 8.19 -2.04
C PRO A 46 1.62 9.45 -1.72
N PRO A 47 1.19 9.62 -0.45
CA PRO A 47 0.50 10.84 -0.03
C PRO A 47 1.30 12.11 -0.36
N LYS A 48 0.65 13.07 -1.01
CA LYS A 48 1.25 14.32 -1.47
C LYS A 48 0.38 15.54 -1.16
N CYS A 49 1.01 16.71 -1.02
CA CYS A 49 0.33 18.00 -0.92
C CYS A 49 1.10 19.02 -1.77
N CYS A 50 0.39 19.80 -2.61
CA CYS A 50 1.01 20.73 -3.57
C CYS A 50 2.06 20.05 -4.48
N ASP A 51 1.76 18.82 -4.92
CA ASP A 51 2.67 17.95 -5.67
C ASP A 51 4.00 17.63 -4.99
N GLN A 52 4.11 17.91 -3.69
CA GLN A 52 5.25 17.49 -2.87
C GLN A 52 4.90 16.26 -2.04
N PRO A 53 5.76 15.23 -2.05
CA PRO A 53 5.55 14.03 -1.25
C PRO A 53 5.59 14.39 0.24
N ILE A 54 4.68 13.82 1.01
CA ILE A 54 4.64 14.03 2.45
C ILE A 54 5.58 13.01 3.10
N PRO A 55 6.57 13.45 3.90
CA PRO A 55 7.47 12.52 4.57
C PRO A 55 6.71 11.56 5.48
N LYS A 56 7.09 10.26 5.45
CA LYS A 56 6.46 9.21 6.27
C LYS A 56 6.42 9.59 7.76
N ALA A 57 7.50 10.20 8.27
CA ALA A 57 7.61 10.66 9.65
C ALA A 57 6.51 11.66 10.08
N ALA A 58 5.85 12.35 9.14
CA ALA A 58 4.79 13.30 9.45
C ALA A 58 3.45 12.63 9.82
N PHE A 59 3.21 11.40 9.35
CA PHE A 59 1.94 10.70 9.56
C PHE A 59 2.09 9.32 10.21
N GLU A 60 3.26 8.70 10.15
CA GLU A 60 3.54 7.42 10.83
C GLU A 60 3.16 7.37 12.31
N PRO A 61 3.54 8.35 13.16
CA PRO A 61 3.14 8.32 14.57
C PRO A 61 1.64 8.53 14.81
N LEU A 62 0.88 8.89 13.77
CA LEU A 62 -0.57 9.09 13.84
C LEU A 62 -1.36 7.85 13.42
N MET A 63 -0.70 6.85 12.83
CA MET A 63 -1.35 5.65 12.35
C MET A 63 -1.56 4.64 13.48
N ASP A 64 -2.73 4.00 13.49
CA ASP A 64 -2.94 2.79 14.27
C ASP A 64 -2.17 1.60 13.65
N ALA A 65 -1.98 0.53 14.42
CA ALA A 65 -1.19 -0.62 13.99
C ALA A 65 -1.73 -1.30 12.73
N ALA A 66 -3.05 -1.33 12.53
CA ALA A 66 -3.67 -1.93 11.36
C ALA A 66 -3.41 -1.07 10.11
N LEU A 67 -3.56 0.25 10.23
CA LEU A 67 -3.23 1.19 9.17
C LEU A 67 -1.73 1.17 8.81
N ALA A 68 -0.85 1.11 9.80
CA ALA A 68 0.59 1.03 9.56
C ALA A 68 0.98 -0.25 8.81
N THR A 69 0.37 -1.39 9.18
CA THR A 69 0.54 -2.68 8.47
C THR A 69 0.07 -2.57 7.03
N LEU A 70 -1.15 -2.06 6.82
CA LEU A 70 -1.70 -1.87 5.47
C LEU A 70 -0.85 -0.92 4.62
N TYR A 71 -0.33 0.16 5.22
CA TYR A 71 0.55 1.10 4.54
C TYR A 71 1.84 0.41 4.09
N ALA A 72 2.48 -0.40 4.95
CA ALA A 72 3.68 -1.14 4.58
C ALA A 72 3.42 -2.12 3.43
N GLU A 73 2.30 -2.86 3.49
CA GLU A 73 1.90 -3.79 2.44
C GLU A 73 1.68 -3.10 1.09
N LYS A 74 0.91 -1.99 1.08
CA LYS A 74 0.67 -1.21 -0.13
C LYS A 74 1.91 -0.50 -0.65
N SER A 75 2.78 -0.03 0.24
CA SER A 75 4.07 0.54 -0.16
C SER A 75 4.95 -0.48 -0.87
N MET A 76 4.97 -1.73 -0.40
CA MET A 76 5.69 -2.81 -1.08
C MET A 76 5.03 -3.18 -2.41
N GLU A 77 3.70 -3.30 -2.43
CA GLU A 77 2.94 -3.61 -3.64
C GLU A 77 3.19 -2.55 -4.72
N TYR A 78 2.89 -1.29 -4.45
CA TYR A 78 3.04 -0.19 -5.41
C TYR A 78 4.50 0.08 -5.77
N GLY A 79 5.45 -0.17 -4.87
CA GLY A 79 6.88 -0.08 -5.17
C GLY A 79 7.44 -1.24 -6.02
N THR A 80 6.69 -2.32 -6.21
CA THR A 80 7.11 -3.47 -7.00
C THR A 80 6.70 -3.29 -8.46
N LEU A 81 7.66 -3.32 -9.40
CA LEU A 81 7.35 -3.21 -10.84
C LEU A 81 6.58 -4.42 -11.37
N GLU A 82 7.21 -5.59 -11.34
CA GLU A 82 6.59 -6.85 -11.76
C GLU A 82 5.94 -7.55 -10.56
N ARG A 83 4.63 -7.40 -10.43
CA ARG A 83 3.86 -7.88 -9.28
C ARG A 83 3.30 -9.27 -9.53
N VAL A 84 3.30 -10.08 -8.47
CA VAL A 84 2.60 -11.36 -8.42
C VAL A 84 1.48 -11.27 -7.40
N TYR A 85 0.28 -11.56 -7.86
CA TYR A 85 -0.93 -11.63 -7.05
C TYR A 85 -1.36 -13.08 -6.88
N CYS A 86 -2.15 -13.35 -5.85
CA CYS A 86 -2.80 -14.64 -5.69
C CYS A 86 -3.63 -14.97 -6.92
N ALA A 87 -3.34 -16.12 -7.55
CA ALA A 87 -4.03 -16.59 -8.74
C ALA A 87 -5.54 -16.86 -8.52
N ARG A 88 -5.98 -17.02 -7.27
CA ARG A 88 -7.40 -17.12 -6.93
C ARG A 88 -8.09 -15.77 -7.14
N ALA A 89 -8.99 -15.70 -8.11
CA ALA A 89 -9.71 -14.48 -8.50
C ALA A 89 -10.46 -13.78 -7.35
N ALA A 90 -10.99 -14.54 -6.39
CA ALA A 90 -11.66 -13.99 -5.21
C ALA A 90 -10.68 -13.39 -4.17
N CYS A 91 -9.39 -13.75 -4.23
CA CYS A 91 -8.38 -13.31 -3.25
C CYS A 91 -7.55 -12.14 -3.79
N ARG A 92 -6.87 -12.30 -4.94
CA ARG A 92 -6.01 -11.29 -5.58
C ARG A 92 -5.06 -10.53 -4.64
N ARG A 93 -4.70 -11.14 -3.51
CA ARG A 93 -3.75 -10.59 -2.54
C ARG A 93 -2.37 -10.48 -3.18
N PHE A 94 -1.68 -9.36 -3.00
CA PHE A 94 -0.28 -9.22 -3.40
C PHE A 94 0.58 -10.23 -2.66
N LEU A 95 1.43 -10.96 -3.39
CA LEU A 95 2.31 -12.00 -2.85
C LEU A 95 3.78 -11.60 -2.88
N GLY A 96 4.18 -10.74 -3.82
CA GLY A 96 5.56 -10.26 -3.93
C GLY A 96 5.98 -9.96 -5.38
N PRO A 97 7.27 -9.67 -5.59
CA PRO A 97 7.83 -9.46 -6.93
C PRO A 97 7.90 -10.75 -7.75
N GLN A 98 7.88 -10.60 -9.07
CA GLN A 98 8.22 -11.68 -9.99
C GLN A 98 9.70 -12.09 -9.83
N ALA A 99 9.95 -13.40 -9.77
CA ALA A 99 11.30 -13.93 -9.67
C ALA A 99 12.14 -13.59 -10.91
N LYS A 100 13.37 -13.13 -10.68
CA LYS A 100 14.39 -12.98 -11.73
C LYS A 100 15.23 -14.26 -11.79
N GLY A 101 14.81 -15.24 -12.59
CA GLY A 101 15.53 -16.50 -12.78
C GLY A 101 14.66 -17.75 -12.60
N ILE A 102 15.07 -18.65 -11.68
CA ILE A 102 14.29 -19.85 -11.33
C ILE A 102 12.95 -19.39 -10.76
N HIS A 103 11.87 -19.99 -11.25
CA HIS A 103 10.54 -19.67 -10.75
C HIS A 103 10.44 -20.04 -9.28
N HIS A 104 9.89 -19.15 -8.45
CA HIS A 104 9.46 -19.51 -7.11
C HIS A 104 7.93 -19.68 -7.12
N VAL A 105 7.42 -20.42 -6.14
CA VAL A 105 5.96 -20.55 -5.93
C VAL A 105 5.61 -19.88 -4.61
N TYR A 106 4.86 -18.79 -4.66
CA TYR A 106 4.31 -18.18 -3.46
C TYR A 106 3.14 -19.01 -2.93
N THR A 107 3.00 -19.07 -1.61
CA THR A 107 1.79 -19.57 -0.95
C THR A 107 1.04 -18.38 -0.37
N CYS A 108 -0.24 -18.25 -0.70
CA CYS A 108 -1.05 -17.14 -0.21
C CYS A 108 -1.21 -17.21 1.32
N PRO A 109 -0.79 -16.18 2.07
CA PRO A 109 -0.87 -16.18 3.54
C PRO A 109 -2.27 -15.84 4.06
N ALA A 110 -3.22 -15.51 3.18
CA ALA A 110 -4.58 -15.17 3.60
C ALA A 110 -5.27 -16.37 4.28
N PRO A 111 -5.91 -16.18 5.44
CA PRO A 111 -6.64 -17.24 6.13
C PRO A 111 -7.64 -17.93 5.21
N GLY A 112 -7.59 -19.26 5.13
CA GLY A 112 -8.49 -20.07 4.29
C GLY A 112 -8.24 -19.99 2.78
N CYS A 113 -7.17 -19.32 2.32
CA CYS A 113 -6.80 -19.29 0.91
C CYS A 113 -5.81 -20.39 0.55
N GLY A 114 -4.56 -20.29 1.03
CA GLY A 114 -3.50 -21.29 0.78
C GLY A 114 -3.12 -21.51 -0.69
N THR A 115 -3.72 -20.76 -1.63
CA THR A 115 -3.46 -20.89 -3.06
C THR A 115 -1.98 -20.65 -3.35
N ARG A 116 -1.40 -21.57 -4.14
CA ARG A 116 -0.01 -21.49 -4.56
C ARG A 116 0.06 -20.83 -5.93
N THR A 117 0.88 -19.79 -6.08
CA THR A 117 0.99 -19.04 -7.34
C THR A 117 2.44 -19.04 -7.82
N CYS A 118 2.68 -19.41 -9.07
CA CYS A 118 4.00 -19.29 -9.67
C CYS A 118 4.33 -17.82 -9.93
N SER A 119 5.53 -17.38 -9.55
CA SER A 119 5.93 -15.99 -9.78
C SER A 119 6.11 -15.59 -11.22
N ARG A 120 6.49 -16.54 -12.08
CA ARG A 120 6.87 -16.24 -13.45
C ARG A 120 5.67 -16.23 -14.39
N CYS A 121 4.88 -17.30 -14.40
CA CYS A 121 3.66 -17.38 -15.23
C CYS A 121 2.40 -16.86 -14.52
N LYS A 122 2.47 -16.50 -13.23
CA LYS A 122 1.36 -15.89 -12.45
C LYS A 122 0.10 -16.77 -12.36
N ILE A 123 0.21 -18.07 -12.66
CA ILE A 123 -0.90 -19.05 -12.56
C ILE A 123 -0.87 -19.85 -11.25
N GLU A 124 -2.00 -20.50 -10.95
CA GLU A 124 -2.13 -21.40 -9.81
C GLU A 124 -1.31 -22.70 -9.99
N VAL A 125 -0.60 -23.11 -8.94
CA VAL A 125 0.20 -24.34 -8.88
C VAL A 125 -0.50 -25.39 -8.01
N LYS A 126 -1.05 -26.43 -8.64
CA LYS A 126 -1.70 -27.55 -7.94
C LYS A 126 -0.65 -28.45 -7.27
N LYS A 127 -0.89 -28.88 -6.02
CA LYS A 127 0.07 -29.70 -5.23
C LYS A 127 0.44 -31.03 -5.88
N ALA A 128 -0.47 -31.64 -6.64
CA ALA A 128 -0.31 -32.99 -7.19
C ALA A 128 0.39 -33.03 -8.56
N VAL A 129 0.79 -31.89 -9.12
CA VAL A 129 1.33 -31.81 -10.48
C VAL A 129 2.69 -31.13 -10.46
N LEU A 130 3.68 -31.73 -11.13
CA LEU A 130 4.97 -31.10 -11.38
C LEU A 130 4.74 -29.82 -12.19
N HIS A 131 5.03 -28.67 -11.59
CA HIS A 131 4.86 -27.39 -12.27
C HIS A 131 5.98 -27.17 -13.28
N ALA A 132 5.65 -27.20 -14.57
CA ALA A 132 6.54 -26.76 -15.62
C ALA A 132 6.17 -25.32 -16.01
N CYS A 133 7.04 -24.36 -15.66
CA CYS A 133 6.84 -22.97 -16.07
C CYS A 133 7.19 -22.87 -17.56
N ARG A 134 6.17 -22.70 -18.41
CA ARG A 134 6.41 -22.30 -19.80
C ARG A 134 6.55 -20.78 -19.83
N PRO A 135 7.72 -20.24 -20.19
CA PRO A 135 7.80 -18.83 -20.55
C PRO A 135 6.95 -18.64 -21.82
N ASP A 136 6.06 -17.66 -21.78
CA ASP A 136 5.61 -17.02 -23.02
C ASP A 136 6.79 -16.24 -23.61
#